data_AF-A0A7X8L2X2-F1
#
_entry.id   AF-A0A7X8L2X2-F1
#
_cell.length_a   1.000
_cell.length_b   1.000
_cell.length_c   1.000
_cell.angle_alpha   90.00
_cell.angle_beta   90.00
_cell.angle_gamma   90.00
#
_symmetry.space_group_name_H-M   'P 1'
#
loop_
_entity.id
_entity.type
_entity.pdbx_description
1 polymer ?
#
loop_
_entity_poly.entity_id
_entity_poly.type
_entity_poly.pdbx_seq_one_letter_code
_entity_poly.pdbx_strand_id
1 'polypeptide(L)'
;TEEDISYAEFAYILSAQTQDRVILPVEFDKDRLSSGEKQIFVMALYWALIQQSEQNLPYIIDTPFARIDTEHRSNIVEYFFKDLPGQLFILSTNEEINRAHLASMDEQIAHMFTLQYGVDQRTYIHENHFFEVS
;
A
#
# COMPACT_ATOMS: atom_id res chain seq x y z
N THR A 1 29.98 1.83 -12.07
CA THR A 1 29.82 2.85 -11.03
C THR A 1 28.72 3.75 -11.53
N GLU A 2 27.49 3.47 -11.12
CA GLU A 2 26.36 4.37 -11.41
C GLU A 2 26.62 5.65 -10.61
N GLU A 3 26.80 6.76 -11.32
CA GLU A 3 26.82 8.07 -10.68
C GLU A 3 25.38 8.39 -10.26
N ASP A 4 25.13 8.40 -8.96
CA ASP A 4 23.86 8.85 -8.40
C ASP A 4 23.61 10.30 -8.82
N ILE A 5 22.54 10.52 -9.56
CA ILE A 5 22.11 11.86 -9.98
C ILE A 5 21.59 12.61 -8.75
N SER A 6 22.04 13.83 -8.54
CA SER A 6 21.62 14.63 -7.38
C SER A 6 20.13 15.00 -7.46
N TYR A 7 19.47 15.18 -6.31
CA TYR A 7 18.04 15.58 -6.29
C TYR A 7 17.78 16.88 -7.06
N ALA A 8 18.71 17.84 -7.00
CA ALA A 8 18.61 19.11 -7.71
C ALA A 8 18.65 18.93 -9.23
N GLU A 9 19.50 18.02 -9.70
CA GLU A 9 19.62 17.67 -11.12
C GLU A 9 18.40 16.88 -11.62
N PHE A 10 17.88 15.97 -10.79
CA PHE A 10 16.64 15.25 -11.07
C PHE A 10 15.42 16.19 -11.16
N ALA A 11 15.28 17.11 -10.21
CA ALA A 11 14.22 18.12 -10.22
C ALA A 11 14.31 19.05 -11.44
N TYR A 12 15.52 19.42 -11.84
CA TYR A 12 15.75 20.20 -13.05
C TYR A 12 15.29 19.45 -14.31
N ILE A 13 15.67 18.18 -14.46
CA ILE A 13 15.26 17.32 -15.59
C ILE A 13 13.74 17.21 -15.67
N LEU A 14 13.07 16.99 -14.53
CA LEU A 14 11.61 16.93 -14.44
C LEU A 14 10.94 18.25 -14.85
N SER A 15 11.50 19.39 -14.41
CA SER A 15 10.93 20.71 -14.72
C SER A 15 11.16 21.15 -16.17
N ALA A 16 12.21 20.65 -16.82
CA ALA A 16 12.62 21.03 -18.17
C ALA A 16 11.95 20.20 -19.27
N GLN A 17 11.32 19.07 -18.95
CA GLN A 17 10.66 18.22 -19.94
C GLN A 17 9.14 18.45 -19.99
N THR A 18 8.69 19.23 -20.98
CA THR A 18 7.32 19.20 -21.50
C THR A 18 7.12 17.98 -22.41
N GLN A 19 7.23 16.77 -21.86
CA GLN A 19 6.97 15.53 -22.61
C GLN A 19 5.93 14.68 -21.89
N ASP A 20 5.06 14.02 -22.68
CA ASP A 20 4.03 13.07 -22.21
C ASP A 20 4.60 11.82 -21.49
N ARG A 21 5.93 11.69 -21.41
CA ARG A 21 6.63 10.57 -20.78
C ARG A 21 7.84 11.07 -20.02
N VAL A 22 7.99 10.61 -18.78
CA VAL A 22 9.19 10.81 -17.97
C VAL A 22 10.04 9.55 -18.06
N ILE A 23 11.31 9.70 -18.45
CA ILE A 23 12.30 8.63 -18.36
C ILE A 23 12.89 8.69 -16.95
N LEU A 24 12.72 7.62 -16.17
CA LEU A 24 13.34 7.55 -14.85
C LEU A 24 14.86 7.39 -15.02
N PRO A 25 15.67 8.18 -14.29
CA PRO A 25 17.13 8.19 -14.42
C PRO A 25 17.80 6.88 -13.97
N VAL A 26 17.08 6.06 -13.19
CA VAL A 26 17.55 4.77 -12.72
C VAL A 26 16.94 3.70 -13.62
N GLU A 27 17.79 2.95 -14.35
CA GLU A 27 17.36 1.72 -15.02
C GLU A 27 17.10 0.67 -13.95
N PHE A 28 15.83 0.59 -13.54
CA PHE A 28 15.43 -0.32 -12.49
C PHE A 28 15.18 -1.70 -13.10
N ASP A 29 16.10 -2.65 -12.90
CA ASP A 29 15.93 -4.03 -13.34
C ASP A 29 14.84 -4.72 -12.51
N LYS A 30 13.61 -4.58 -12.99
CA LYS A 30 12.41 -5.17 -12.38
C LYS A 30 12.52 -6.69 -12.29
N ASP A 31 13.31 -7.36 -13.12
CA ASP A 31 13.42 -8.82 -13.10
C ASP A 31 14.21 -9.34 -11.91
N ARG A 32 14.94 -8.45 -11.20
CA ARG A 32 15.63 -8.78 -9.95
C ARG A 32 14.74 -8.73 -8.72
N LEU A 33 13.58 -8.07 -8.79
CA LEU A 33 12.65 -7.99 -7.67
C LEU A 33 11.79 -9.25 -7.56
N SER A 34 11.58 -9.70 -6.32
CA SER A 34 10.51 -10.63 -5.98
C SER A 34 9.14 -10.04 -6.32
N SER A 35 8.12 -10.91 -6.38
CA SER A 35 6.74 -10.44 -6.60
C SER A 35 6.28 -9.46 -5.51
N GLY A 36 6.70 -9.65 -4.25
CA GLY A 36 6.36 -8.76 -3.14
C GLY A 36 7.03 -7.39 -3.26
N GLU A 37 8.32 -7.35 -3.59
CA GLU A 37 9.03 -6.08 -3.77
C GLU A 37 8.49 -5.28 -4.97
N LYS A 38 8.07 -5.94 -6.06
CA LYS A 38 7.38 -5.27 -7.18
C LYS A 38 6.11 -4.55 -6.71
N GLN A 39 5.34 -5.18 -5.82
CA GLN A 39 4.14 -4.59 -5.25
C GLN A 39 4.49 -3.38 -4.36
N ILE A 40 5.48 -3.50 -3.48
CA ILE A 40 5.97 -2.38 -2.64
C ILE A 40 6.40 -1.21 -3.51
N PHE A 41 7.15 -1.46 -4.58
CA PHE A 41 7.59 -0.42 -5.51
C PHE A 41 6.39 0.32 -6.16
N VAL A 42 5.38 -0.42 -6.62
CA VAL A 42 4.17 0.18 -7.20
C VAL A 42 3.42 1.00 -6.15
N MET A 43 3.31 0.52 -4.91
CA MET A 43 2.67 1.24 -3.80
C MET A 43 3.41 2.55 -3.50
N ALA A 44 4.74 2.52 -3.43
CA ALA A 44 5.56 3.71 -3.18
C ALA A 44 5.43 4.75 -4.32
N LEU A 45 5.42 4.29 -5.58
CA LEU A 45 5.20 5.17 -6.73
C LEU A 45 3.79 5.80 -6.70
N TYR A 46 2.77 4.98 -6.38
CA TYR A 46 1.40 5.45 -6.26
C TYR A 46 1.27 6.49 -5.14
N TRP A 47 1.90 6.25 -3.99
CA TRP A 47 1.96 7.20 -2.89
C TRP A 47 2.58 8.53 -3.31
N ALA A 48 3.73 8.49 -4.01
CA ALA A 48 4.39 9.70 -4.50
C ALA A 48 3.48 10.52 -5.43
N LEU A 49 2.70 9.86 -6.29
CA LEU A 49 1.72 10.53 -7.16
C LEU A 49 0.57 11.14 -6.36
N ILE A 50 0.08 10.45 -5.33
CA ILE A 50 -0.98 10.95 -4.44
C ILE A 50 -0.51 12.20 -3.70
N GLN A 51 0.71 12.21 -3.17
CA GLN A 51 1.25 13.35 -2.42
C GLN A 51 1.36 14.62 -3.28
N GLN A 52 1.37 14.48 -4.61
CA GLN A 52 1.34 15.60 -5.55
C GLN A 52 -0.07 15.96 -6.03
N SER A 53 -1.06 15.10 -5.77
CA SER A 53 -2.44 15.31 -6.16
C SER A 53 -3.19 16.14 -5.11
N GLU A 54 -3.91 17.18 -5.53
CA GLU A 54 -4.81 17.96 -4.64
C GLU A 54 -6.15 17.25 -4.40
N GLN A 55 -6.35 16.05 -4.94
CA GLN A 55 -7.62 15.32 -4.87
C GLN A 55 -7.68 14.43 -3.62
N ASN A 56 -8.69 14.67 -2.78
CA ASN A 56 -9.06 13.77 -1.69
C ASN A 56 -10.00 12.67 -2.20
N LEU A 57 -9.42 11.57 -2.68
CA LEU A 57 -10.16 10.40 -3.13
C LEU A 57 -10.18 9.30 -2.06
N PRO A 58 -11.21 8.45 -2.00
CA PRO A 58 -11.15 7.25 -1.18
C PRO A 58 -10.22 6.21 -1.83
N TYR A 59 -9.52 5.45 -0.98
CA TYR A 59 -8.59 4.40 -1.37
C TYR A 59 -9.17 3.04 -1.04
N ILE A 60 -9.11 2.11 -1.99
CA ILE A 60 -9.54 0.73 -1.79
C ILE A 60 -8.35 -0.16 -2.12
N ILE A 61 -7.87 -0.90 -1.13
CA ILE A 61 -6.75 -1.83 -1.28
C ILE A 61 -7.27 -3.23 -1.03
N ASP A 62 -7.24 -4.05 -2.07
CA ASP A 62 -7.57 -5.48 -2.00
C ASP A 62 -6.31 -6.31 -1.90
N THR A 63 -6.27 -7.24 -0.95
CA THR A 63 -5.11 -8.09 -0.65
C THR A 63 -3.82 -7.28 -0.45
N PRO A 64 -3.75 -6.46 0.61
CA PRO A 64 -2.70 -5.45 0.77
C PRO A 64 -1.29 -6.02 0.81
N PHE A 65 -1.14 -7.29 1.19
CA PHE A 65 0.16 -7.86 1.52
C PHE A 65 0.53 -9.10 0.75
N ALA A 66 -0.40 -9.80 0.10
CA ALA A 66 -0.14 -10.93 -0.80
C ALA A 66 1.19 -11.69 -0.51
N ARG A 67 2.22 -11.50 -1.34
CA ARG A 67 3.53 -12.19 -1.27
C ARG A 67 4.62 -11.42 -0.51
N ILE A 68 4.25 -10.42 0.28
CA ILE A 68 5.15 -9.57 1.06
C ILE A 68 5.41 -10.24 2.41
N ASP A 69 6.67 -10.23 2.87
CA ASP A 69 7.04 -10.78 4.18
C ASP A 69 6.63 -9.88 5.36
N THR A 70 6.73 -10.42 6.57
CA THR A 70 6.27 -9.75 7.80
C THR A 70 6.95 -8.40 8.07
N GLU A 71 8.23 -8.25 7.74
CA GLU A 71 8.96 -7.00 7.97
C GLU A 71 8.43 -5.91 7.04
N HIS A 72 8.34 -6.22 5.75
CA HIS A 72 7.82 -5.29 4.76
C HIS A 72 6.35 -4.95 5.00
N ARG A 73 5.52 -5.90 5.44
CA ARG A 73 4.13 -5.64 5.86
C ARG A 73 4.05 -4.59 6.95
N SER A 74 4.91 -4.72 7.97
CA SER A 74 4.94 -3.78 9.10
C SER A 74 5.32 -2.38 8.63
N ASN A 75 6.28 -2.26 7.71
CA ASN A 75 6.67 -1.00 7.11
C ASN A 75 5.55 -0.37 6.26
N ILE A 76 4.78 -1.18 5.53
CA ILE A 76 3.63 -0.67 4.76
C ILE A 76 2.55 -0.12 5.69
N VAL A 77 2.23 -0.83 6.79
CA VAL A 77 1.28 -0.31 7.78
C VAL A 77 1.77 1.02 8.34
N GLU A 78 3.03 1.08 8.76
CA GLU A 78 3.59 2.23 9.46
C GLU A 78 3.69 3.48 8.56
N TYR A 79 4.22 3.34 7.35
CA TYR A 79 4.57 4.49 6.51
C TYR A 79 3.57 4.76 5.39
N PHE A 80 2.70 3.80 5.05
CA PHE A 80 1.75 3.98 3.97
C PHE A 80 0.31 4.04 4.49
N PHE A 81 -0.17 3.03 5.23
CA PHE A 81 -1.58 3.03 5.66
C PHE A 81 -1.91 4.12 6.68
N LYS A 82 -0.99 4.39 7.62
CA LYS A 82 -1.18 5.45 8.63
C LYS A 82 -1.08 6.87 8.06
N ASP A 83 -0.25 7.04 7.03
CA ASP A 83 0.06 8.36 6.46
C ASP A 83 -0.74 8.66 5.18
N LEU A 84 -1.60 7.72 4.73
CA LEU A 84 -2.42 7.93 3.55
C LEU A 84 -3.48 9.00 3.83
N PRO A 85 -3.50 10.13 3.10
CA PRO A 85 -4.50 11.16 3.33
C PRO A 85 -5.87 10.69 2.82
N GLY A 86 -6.95 10.90 3.56
CA GLY A 86 -8.31 10.59 3.11
C GLY A 86 -8.87 9.28 3.67
N GLN A 87 -9.88 8.72 2.99
CA GLN A 87 -10.57 7.52 3.48
C GLN A 87 -9.95 6.25 2.89
N LEU A 88 -9.46 5.35 3.75
CA LEU A 88 -8.86 4.07 3.35
C LEU A 88 -9.79 2.90 3.69
N PHE A 89 -10.08 2.07 2.69
CA PHE A 89 -10.75 0.78 2.81
C PHE A 89 -9.75 -0.33 2.51
N ILE A 90 -9.56 -1.24 3.47
CA ILE A 90 -8.70 -2.40 3.30
C ILE A 90 -9.57 -3.65 3.24
N LEU A 91 -9.41 -4.40 2.16
CA LEU A 91 -10.00 -5.73 1.98
C LEU A 91 -8.87 -6.73 2.14
N SER A 92 -8.88 -7.49 3.23
CA SER A 92 -7.80 -8.42 3.55
C SER A 92 -8.35 -9.71 4.12
N THR A 93 -7.52 -10.75 4.07
CA THR A 93 -7.72 -11.96 4.88
C THR A 93 -7.03 -11.84 6.23
N ASN A 94 -7.32 -12.77 7.14
CA ASN A 94 -6.63 -12.89 8.43
C ASN A 94 -5.17 -13.33 8.30
N GLU A 95 -4.76 -13.86 7.13
CA GLU A 95 -3.35 -14.18 6.83
C GLU A 95 -2.55 -12.92 6.46
N GLU A 96 -3.22 -11.85 6.06
CA GLU A 96 -2.59 -10.59 5.67
C GLU A 96 -2.58 -9.62 6.85
N ILE A 97 -3.74 -9.26 7.38
CA ILE A 97 -3.86 -8.37 8.54
C ILE A 97 -4.07 -9.20 9.80
N ASN A 98 -3.13 -9.09 10.75
CA ASN A 98 -3.20 -9.73 12.06
C ASN A 98 -3.53 -8.71 13.17
N ARG A 99 -3.66 -9.20 14.41
CA ARG A 99 -3.92 -8.32 15.58
C ARG A 99 -2.87 -7.24 15.79
N ALA A 100 -1.60 -7.49 15.50
CA ALA A 100 -0.55 -6.49 15.68
C ALA A 100 -0.74 -5.32 14.71
N HIS A 101 -1.10 -5.60 13.46
CA HIS A 101 -1.43 -4.58 12.46
C HIS A 101 -2.67 -3.79 12.89
N LEU A 102 -3.74 -4.46 13.34
CA LEU A 102 -4.93 -3.77 13.84
C LEU A 102 -4.62 -2.87 15.05
N ALA A 103 -3.88 -3.38 16.03
CA ALA A 103 -3.50 -2.61 17.21
C ALA A 103 -2.67 -1.37 16.86
N SER A 104 -1.78 -1.46 15.86
CA SER A 104 -0.98 -0.32 15.40
C SER A 104 -1.80 0.77 14.69
N MET A 105 -3.01 0.44 14.25
CA MET A 105 -3.93 1.33 13.55
C MET A 105 -5.20 1.65 14.36
N ASP A 106 -5.28 1.26 15.64
CA ASP A 106 -6.51 1.32 16.43
C ASP A 106 -7.12 2.73 16.47
N GLU A 107 -6.28 3.76 16.62
CA GLU A 107 -6.72 5.17 16.69
C GLU A 107 -7.31 5.71 15.37
N GLN A 108 -7.07 5.05 14.23
CA GLN A 108 -7.53 5.47 12.90
C GLN A 108 -8.60 4.55 12.29
N ILE A 109 -8.92 3.42 12.93
CA ILE A 109 -9.95 2.50 12.45
C ILE A 109 -11.33 3.06 12.85
N ALA A 110 -12.08 3.56 11.87
CA ALA A 110 -13.46 3.99 12.09
C ALA A 110 -14.44 2.81 12.18
N HIS A 111 -14.27 1.80 11.31
CA HIS A 111 -15.14 0.63 11.24
C HIS A 111 -14.35 -0.60 10.83
N MET A 112 -14.74 -1.76 11.36
CA MET A 112 -14.20 -3.06 11.00
C MET A 112 -15.33 -4.05 10.75
N PHE A 113 -15.26 -4.78 9.64
CA PHE A 113 -16.24 -5.79 9.27
C PHE A 113 -15.56 -7.11 8.92
N THR A 114 -16.05 -8.20 9.50
CA THR A 114 -15.70 -9.55 9.12
C THR A 114 -16.81 -10.12 8.24
N LEU A 115 -16.45 -10.63 7.06
CA LEU A 115 -17.35 -11.35 6.18
C LEU A 115 -17.14 -12.85 6.36
N GLN A 116 -18.15 -13.56 6.86
CA GLN A 116 -18.13 -15.00 7.08
C GLN A 116 -19.07 -15.71 6.11
N TYR A 117 -18.54 -16.64 5.31
CA TYR A 117 -19.36 -17.49 4.44
C TYR A 117 -19.88 -18.70 5.21
N GLY A 118 -21.21 -18.81 5.33
CA GLY A 118 -21.91 -19.86 6.06
C GLY A 118 -22.12 -21.13 5.25
N VAL A 119 -22.37 -22.24 5.95
CA VAL A 119 -22.70 -23.55 5.35
C VAL A 119 -23.99 -23.54 4.53
N ASP A 120 -24.84 -22.56 4.77
CA ASP A 120 -26.10 -22.29 4.05
C ASP A 120 -25.89 -21.46 2.77
N GLN A 121 -24.64 -21.27 2.35
CA GLN A 121 -24.25 -20.49 1.16
C GLN A 121 -24.60 -19.00 1.24
N ARG A 122 -24.65 -18.45 2.46
CA ARG A 122 -24.88 -17.02 2.69
C ARG A 122 -23.66 -16.36 3.32
N THR A 123 -23.46 -15.09 3.01
CA THR A 123 -22.45 -14.26 3.67
C THR A 123 -23.07 -13.53 4.85
N TYR A 124 -22.47 -13.71 6.01
CA TYR A 124 -22.79 -13.03 7.25
C TYR A 124 -21.78 -11.92 7.49
N ILE A 125 -22.26 -10.76 7.94
CA ILE A 125 -21.42 -9.59 8.21
C ILE A 125 -21.38 -9.39 9.73
N HIS A 126 -20.18 -9.37 10.29
CA HIS A 126 -19.94 -9.15 11.71
C HIS A 126 -19.19 -7.83 11.90
N GLU A 127 -19.81 -6.87 12.57
CA GLU A 127 -19.18 -5.58 12.89
C GLU A 127 -18.26 -5.70 14.11
N ASN A 128 -17.12 -5.00 14.09
CA ASN A 128 -16.13 -4.93 15.16
C ASN A 128 -15.64 -6.30 15.65
N HIS A 129 -15.63 -7.28 14.75
CA HIS A 129 -15.15 -8.62 15.01
C HIS A 129 -13.90 -8.89 14.18
N PHE A 130 -12.85 -9.42 14.82
CA PHE A 130 -11.66 -9.97 14.17
C PHE A 130 -11.45 -11.41 14.63
N PHE A 131 -11.27 -12.32 13.69
CA PHE A 131 -10.99 -13.73 13.95
C PHE A 131 -9.53 -14.04 13.61
N GLU A 132 -8.86 -14.77 14.50
CA GLU A 132 -7.61 -15.44 14.16
C GLU A 132 -7.91 -16.94 14.08
N VAL A 133 -7.39 -17.61 13.06
CA VAL A 133 -7.38 -19.06 13.04
C VAL A 133 -6.33 -19.50 14.06
N SER A 134 -6.82 -19.99 15.19
CA SER A 134 -6.03 -20.60 16.28
C SER A 134 -5.44 -21.95 15.87
#